data_AF-A0A3A8WAG5-F1
#
_entry.id   AF-A0A3A8WAG5-F1
#
_cell.length_a   1.000
_cell.length_b   1.000
_cell.length_c   1.000
_cell.angle_alpha   90.00
_cell.angle_beta   90.00
_cell.angle_gamma   90.00
#
_symmetry.space_group_name_H-M   'P 1'
#
loop_
_entity.id
_entity.type
_entity.pdbx_description
1 polymer ?
#
loop_
_entity_poly.entity_id
_entity_poly.type
_entity_poly.pdbx_seq_one_letter_code
_entity_poly.pdbx_strand_id
1 'polypeptide(L)'
;MQIIQNILLVIIGFSGGIAVAGGVFAFISILGIIPRMADRLGLASHIYQMETVIAIGGIAGSFMTVFQVHIRMGMAGLAIFGLFAGVFVGSLAMALAETLKVIPVLCQRTNLRFGLPVLIVSLGLGKALGSLYQLCFCPH
;
A
#
# COMPACT_ATOMS: atom_id res chain seq x y z
N MET A 1 11.41 -14.66 34.95
CA MET A 1 12.05 -14.04 33.76
C MET A 1 11.33 -14.34 32.45
N GLN A 2 10.94 -15.60 32.17
CA GLN A 2 10.31 -16.00 30.88
C GLN A 2 8.93 -15.35 30.61
N ILE A 3 8.08 -15.23 31.64
CA ILE A 3 6.70 -14.72 31.47
C ILE A 3 6.69 -13.25 31.03
N ILE A 4 7.60 -12.43 31.57
CA ILE A 4 7.72 -11.01 31.21
C ILE A 4 8.18 -10.86 29.75
N GLN A 5 9.12 -11.70 29.31
CA GLN A 5 9.57 -11.70 27.91
C GLN A 5 8.44 -12.12 26.96
N ASN A 6 7.66 -13.15 27.30
CA ASN A 6 6.51 -13.57 26.50
C ASN A 6 5.44 -12.46 26.40
N ILE A 7 5.13 -11.78 27.51
CA ILE A 7 4.16 -10.68 27.50
C ILE A 7 4.67 -9.53 26.61
N LEU A 8 5.95 -9.16 26.71
CA LEU A 8 6.55 -8.12 25.86
C LEU A 8 6.52 -8.51 24.37
N LEU A 9 6.83 -9.77 24.04
CA LEU A 9 6.76 -10.28 22.67
C LEU A 9 5.33 -10.21 22.10
N VAL A 10 4.33 -10.56 22.90
CA VAL A 10 2.92 -10.46 22.52
C VAL A 10 2.52 -9.00 22.27
N ILE A 11 2.93 -8.06 23.14
CA ILE A 11 2.63 -6.63 22.99
C ILE A 11 3.28 -6.06 21.72
N ILE A 12 4.56 -6.37 21.48
CA ILE A 12 5.28 -5.89 20.30
C ILE A 12 4.66 -6.48 19.02
N GLY A 13 4.38 -7.79 19.01
CA GLY A 13 3.74 -8.46 17.88
C GLY A 13 2.34 -7.92 17.60
N PHE A 14 1.53 -7.67 18.63
CA PHE A 14 0.19 -7.12 18.50
C PHE A 14 0.21 -5.67 18.01
N SER A 15 1.09 -4.83 18.57
CA SER A 15 1.27 -3.44 18.15
C SER A 15 1.72 -3.35 16.68
N GLY A 16 2.70 -4.18 16.29
CA GLY A 16 3.14 -4.28 14.91
C GLY A 16 2.02 -4.75 13.97
N GLY A 17 1.23 -5.74 14.39
CA GLY A 17 0.08 -6.22 13.62
C GLY A 17 -0.97 -5.14 13.37
N ILE A 18 -1.35 -4.37 14.41
CA ILE A 18 -2.29 -3.25 14.28
C ILE A 18 -1.72 -2.17 13.35
N ALA A 19 -0.45 -1.81 13.52
CA ALA A 19 0.19 -0.79 12.70
C ALA A 19 0.22 -1.18 11.21
N VAL A 20 0.56 -2.43 10.90
CA VAL A 20 0.58 -2.94 9.52
C VAL A 20 -0.83 -3.02 8.94
N ALA A 21 -1.80 -3.56 9.68
CA ALA A 21 -3.19 -3.66 9.22
C ALA A 21 -3.78 -2.27 8.94
N GLY A 22 -3.60 -1.32 9.86
CA GLY A 22 -4.04 0.07 9.68
C GLY A 22 -3.34 0.75 8.50
N GLY A 23 -2.03 0.53 8.32
CA GLY A 23 -1.26 1.09 7.21
C GLY A 23 -1.72 0.57 5.85
N VAL A 24 -1.92 -0.74 5.70
CA VAL A 24 -2.40 -1.35 4.45
C VAL A 24 -3.82 -0.88 4.13
N PHE A 25 -4.70 -0.84 5.13
CA PHE A 25 -6.08 -0.41 4.95
C PHE A 25 -6.18 1.08 4.56
N ALA A 26 -5.40 1.94 5.23
CA ALA A 26 -5.31 3.35 4.90
C ALA A 26 -4.74 3.56 3.48
N PHE A 27 -3.70 2.82 3.10
CA PHE A 27 -3.11 2.90 1.77
C PHE A 27 -4.11 2.55 0.66
N ILE A 28 -4.82 1.42 0.80
CA ILE A 28 -5.81 0.96 -0.18
C ILE A 28 -6.98 1.96 -0.29
N SER A 29 -7.41 2.53 0.84
CA SER A 29 -8.51 3.50 0.89
C SER A 29 -8.13 4.85 0.29
N ILE A 30 -6.94 5.39 0.61
CA ILE A 30 -6.45 6.69 0.09
C ILE A 30 -6.22 6.64 -1.41
N LEU A 31 -5.66 5.54 -1.93
CA LEU A 31 -5.49 5.37 -3.37
C LEU A 31 -6.82 5.19 -4.11
N GLY A 32 -7.89 4.81 -3.41
CA GLY A 32 -9.22 4.65 -3.98
C GLY A 32 -9.33 3.41 -4.87
N ILE A 33 -8.59 2.34 -4.58
CA ILE A 33 -8.70 1.08 -5.35
C ILE A 33 -10.08 0.45 -5.18
N ILE A 34 -10.56 0.37 -3.94
CA ILE A 34 -11.86 -0.23 -3.60
C ILE A 34 -13.00 0.47 -4.36
N PRO A 35 -13.17 1.82 -4.28
CA PRO A 35 -14.24 2.49 -5.00
C PRO A 35 -14.08 2.37 -6.52
N ARG A 36 -12.86 2.38 -7.07
CA ARG A 36 -12.66 2.23 -8.53
C ARG A 36 -12.96 0.83 -9.04
N MET A 37 -12.62 -0.20 -8.26
CA MET A 37 -13.00 -1.57 -8.59
C MET A 37 -14.53 -1.71 -8.50
N ALA A 38 -15.16 -1.16 -7.47
CA ALA A 38 -16.63 -1.19 -7.34
C ALA A 38 -17.32 -0.45 -8.50
N ASP A 39 -16.78 0.69 -8.93
CA ASP A 39 -17.29 1.47 -10.07
C ASP A 39 -17.16 0.70 -11.40
N ARG A 40 -15.98 0.10 -11.65
CA ARG A 40 -15.73 -0.72 -12.85
C ARG A 40 -16.60 -1.98 -12.93
N LEU A 41 -16.93 -2.58 -11.80
CA LEU A 41 -17.79 -3.76 -11.74
C LEU A 41 -19.29 -3.41 -11.72
N GLY A 42 -19.66 -2.13 -11.63
CA GLY A 42 -21.05 -1.70 -11.47
C GLY A 42 -21.65 -2.05 -10.11
N LEU A 43 -20.82 -2.41 -9.13
CA LEU A 43 -21.19 -2.79 -7.76
C LEU A 43 -20.99 -1.62 -6.77
N ALA A 44 -21.21 -0.38 -7.22
CA ALA A 44 -21.06 0.82 -6.38
C ALA A 44 -21.94 0.80 -5.11
N SER A 45 -23.04 0.05 -5.13
CA SER A 45 -23.93 -0.13 -3.98
C SER A 45 -23.39 -1.09 -2.91
N HIS A 46 -22.38 -1.91 -3.22
CA HIS A 46 -21.88 -2.99 -2.35
C HIS A 46 -20.38 -2.84 -1.99
N ILE A 47 -19.91 -1.60 -1.82
CA ILE A 47 -18.52 -1.29 -1.43
C ILE A 47 -18.12 -2.03 -0.14
N TYR A 48 -19.02 -2.09 0.84
CA TYR A 48 -18.76 -2.73 2.14
C TYR A 48 -18.48 -4.24 2.04
N GLN A 49 -19.15 -4.93 1.11
CA GLN A 49 -18.92 -6.36 0.90
C GLN A 49 -17.53 -6.62 0.29
N MET A 50 -17.11 -5.77 -0.65
CA MET A 50 -15.77 -5.88 -1.23
C MET A 50 -14.67 -5.63 -0.19
N GLU A 51 -14.84 -4.61 0.65
CA GLU A 51 -13.93 -4.32 1.74
C GLU A 51 -13.77 -5.53 2.68
N THR A 52 -14.90 -6.15 3.04
CA THR A 52 -14.92 -7.36 3.87
C THR A 52 -14.20 -8.53 3.21
N VAL A 53 -14.39 -8.74 1.90
CA VAL A 53 -13.69 -9.79 1.14
C VAL A 53 -12.17 -9.54 1.12
N ILE A 54 -11.75 -8.28 0.95
CA ILE A 54 -10.33 -7.91 1.00
C ILE A 54 -9.76 -8.14 2.40
N ALA A 55 -10.49 -7.78 3.46
CA ALA A 55 -10.09 -8.01 4.83
C ALA A 55 -9.93 -9.51 5.14
N ILE A 56 -10.90 -10.34 4.73
CA ILE A 56 -10.83 -11.80 4.86
C ILE A 56 -9.64 -12.37 4.08
N GLY A 57 -9.39 -11.87 2.86
CA GLY A 57 -8.22 -12.24 2.05
C GLY A 57 -6.90 -11.89 2.74
N GLY A 58 -6.80 -10.71 3.36
CA GLY A 58 -5.63 -10.28 4.12
C GLY A 58 -5.38 -11.15 5.36
N ILE A 59 -6.45 -11.49 6.08
CA ILE A 59 -6.40 -12.41 7.24
C ILE A 59 -5.92 -13.80 6.78
N ALA A 60 -6.53 -14.35 5.73
CA ALA A 60 -6.15 -15.64 5.17
C ALA A 60 -4.69 -15.65 4.67
N GLY A 61 -4.25 -14.62 3.95
CA GLY A 61 -2.87 -14.48 3.49
C GLY A 61 -1.86 -14.34 4.63
N SER A 62 -2.24 -13.64 5.70
CA SER A 62 -1.42 -13.53 6.92
C SER A 62 -1.25 -14.90 7.58
N PHE A 63 -2.33 -15.68 7.71
CA PHE A 63 -2.26 -17.05 8.21
C PHE A 63 -1.37 -17.94 7.34
N MET A 64 -1.52 -17.88 6.01
CA MET A 64 -0.67 -18.68 5.09
C MET A 64 0.82 -18.34 5.23
N THR A 65 1.14 -17.05 5.42
CA THR A 65 2.53 -16.58 5.61
C THR A 65 3.12 -17.06 6.94
N VAL A 66 2.35 -16.97 8.03
CA VAL A 66 2.76 -17.37 9.38
C VAL A 66 2.97 -18.89 9.47
N PHE A 67 2.08 -19.68 8.90
CA PHE A 67 2.19 -21.15 8.94
C PHE A 67 3.25 -21.71 7.98
N GLN A 68 3.95 -20.86 7.19
CA GLN A 68 4.98 -21.27 6.23
C GLN A 68 4.54 -22.51 5.44
N VAL A 69 3.28 -22.53 5.01
CA VAL A 69 2.72 -23.70 4.34
C VAL A 69 3.44 -23.81 3.01
N HIS A 70 4.37 -24.77 2.91
CA HIS A 70 5.06 -25.12 1.68
C HIS A 70 4.09 -25.86 0.76
N ILE A 71 3.07 -25.14 0.31
CA ILE A 71 2.16 -25.61 -0.71
C ILE A 71 3.01 -25.71 -1.97
N ARG A 72 3.28 -26.94 -2.42
CA ARG A 72 3.76 -27.19 -3.79
C ARG A 72 2.61 -26.85 -4.73
N MET A 73 2.34 -25.56 -4.86
CA MET A 73 1.41 -25.04 -5.83
C MET A 73 2.09 -25.28 -7.17
N GLY A 74 1.57 -26.24 -7.95
CA GLY A 74 2.08 -26.51 -9.29
C GLY A 74 2.05 -25.26 -10.17
N MET A 75 2.62 -25.35 -11.38
CA MET A 75 2.72 -24.20 -12.31
C MET A 75 1.38 -23.49 -12.54
N ALA A 76 0.26 -24.22 -12.56
CA ALA A 76 -1.07 -23.66 -12.69
C ALA A 76 -1.47 -22.72 -11.53
N GLY A 77 -1.13 -23.06 -10.29
CA GLY A 77 -1.48 -22.21 -9.14
C GLY A 77 -0.60 -20.97 -9.04
N LEU A 78 0.68 -21.07 -9.43
CA LEU A 78 1.56 -19.91 -9.60
C LEU A 78 1.04 -18.96 -10.69
N ALA A 79 0.57 -19.49 -11.82
CA ALA A 79 0.00 -18.68 -12.90
C ALA A 79 -1.27 -17.95 -12.46
N ILE A 80 -2.18 -18.63 -11.76
CA ILE A 80 -3.40 -18.03 -11.22
C ILE A 80 -3.06 -16.93 -10.20
N PHE A 81 -2.16 -17.21 -9.26
CA PHE A 81 -1.71 -16.23 -8.28
C PHE A 81 -1.07 -15.01 -8.96
N GLY A 82 -0.23 -15.23 -9.98
CA GLY A 82 0.38 -14.18 -10.78
C GLY A 82 -0.65 -13.30 -11.52
N LEU A 83 -1.71 -13.90 -12.07
CA LEU A 83 -2.80 -13.15 -12.70
C LEU A 83 -3.54 -12.26 -11.69
N PHE A 84 -3.90 -12.81 -10.53
CA PHE A 84 -4.57 -12.02 -9.49
C PHE A 84 -3.69 -10.88 -8.96
N ALA A 85 -2.41 -11.17 -8.70
CA ALA A 85 -1.44 -10.15 -8.31
C ALA A 85 -1.29 -9.07 -9.40
N GLY A 86 -1.25 -9.47 -10.67
CA GLY A 86 -1.18 -8.56 -11.82
C GLY A 86 -2.40 -7.64 -11.93
N VAL A 87 -3.61 -8.17 -11.76
CA VAL A 87 -4.85 -7.36 -11.76
C VAL A 87 -4.83 -6.36 -10.60
N PHE A 88 -4.41 -6.80 -9.40
CA PHE A 88 -4.30 -5.93 -8.24
C PHE A 88 -3.27 -4.81 -8.45
N VAL A 89 -2.04 -5.14 -8.88
CA VAL A 89 -0.99 -4.16 -9.18
C VAL A 89 -1.36 -3.24 -10.34
N GLY A 90 -2.06 -3.74 -11.36
CA GLY A 90 -2.61 -2.93 -12.45
C GLY A 90 -3.63 -1.90 -11.95
N SER A 91 -4.52 -2.31 -11.05
CA SER A 91 -5.49 -1.39 -10.43
C SER A 91 -4.79 -0.35 -9.53
N LEU A 92 -3.76 -0.75 -8.79
CA LEU A 92 -2.88 0.15 -8.01
C LEU A 92 -2.20 1.19 -8.90
N ALA A 93 -1.62 0.76 -10.03
CA ALA A 93 -0.91 1.66 -10.95
C ALA A 93 -1.87 2.67 -11.59
N MET A 94 -3.06 2.22 -12.01
CA MET A 94 -4.11 3.12 -12.51
C MET A 94 -4.61 4.08 -11.41
N ALA A 95 -4.77 3.56 -10.17
CA ALA A 95 -5.12 4.34 -8.98
C ALA A 95 -4.19 5.52 -8.79
N LEU A 96 -2.89 5.21 -8.71
CA LEU A 96 -1.81 6.16 -8.59
C LEU A 96 -1.76 7.15 -9.75
N ALA A 97 -1.86 6.68 -10.99
CA ALA A 97 -1.78 7.55 -12.17
C ALA A 97 -2.88 8.63 -12.18
N GLU A 98 -4.10 8.29 -11.78
CA GLU A 98 -5.20 9.26 -11.70
C GLU A 98 -4.98 10.25 -10.56
N THR A 99 -4.58 9.79 -9.37
CA THR A 99 -4.27 10.67 -8.23
C THR A 99 -3.12 11.62 -8.57
N LEU A 100 -2.07 11.11 -9.22
CA LEU A 100 -0.96 11.90 -9.72
C LEU A 100 -1.38 12.93 -10.78
N LYS A 101 -2.39 12.63 -11.60
CA LYS A 101 -2.94 13.56 -12.59
C LYS A 101 -3.81 14.65 -11.96
N VAL A 102 -4.46 14.35 -10.85
CA VAL A 102 -5.29 15.33 -10.11
C VAL A 102 -4.43 16.40 -9.44
N ILE A 103 -3.26 16.05 -8.90
CA ILE A 103 -2.33 17.00 -8.24
C ILE A 103 -2.00 18.23 -9.11
N PRO A 104 -1.46 18.09 -10.34
CA PRO A 104 -1.13 19.24 -11.18
C PRO A 104 -2.37 20.02 -11.63
N VAL A 105 -3.50 19.33 -11.88
CA VAL A 105 -4.77 19.99 -12.24
C VAL A 105 -5.28 20.85 -11.09
N LEU A 106 -5.21 20.37 -9.85
CA LEU A 106 -5.60 21.12 -8.66
C LEU A 106 -4.69 22.34 -8.44
N CYS A 107 -3.39 22.20 -8.68
CA CYS A 107 -2.43 23.31 -8.62
C CYS A 107 -2.67 24.38 -9.70
N GLN A 108 -3.09 23.98 -10.91
CA GLN A 108 -3.47 24.94 -11.96
C GLN A 108 -4.78 25.66 -11.63
N ARG A 109 -5.77 24.94 -11.06
CA ARG A 109 -7.08 25.51 -10.68
C ARG A 109 -7.00 26.48 -9.50
N THR A 110 -6.08 26.28 -8.57
CA THR A 110 -5.80 27.23 -7.47
C THR A 110 -4.95 28.44 -7.91
N ASN A 111 -4.70 28.61 -9.22
CA ASN A 111 -3.92 29.72 -9.79
C ASN A 111 -2.51 29.87 -9.18
N LEU A 112 -1.92 28.76 -8.72
CA LEU A 112 -0.56 28.69 -8.19
C LEU A 112 0.47 28.65 -9.34
N ARG A 113 0.42 29.64 -10.24
CA ARG A 113 1.31 29.75 -11.42
C ARG A 113 2.81 29.74 -11.07
N PHE A 114 3.16 30.13 -9.85
CA PHE A 114 4.54 30.15 -9.33
C PHE A 114 4.85 29.03 -8.32
N GLY A 115 3.86 28.26 -7.85
CA GLY A 115 4.07 27.28 -6.77
C GLY A 115 4.56 25.91 -7.25
N LEU A 116 4.19 25.49 -8.46
CA LEU A 116 4.60 24.19 -9.02
C LEU A 116 6.12 24.04 -9.21
N PRO A 117 6.84 25.02 -9.79
CA PRO A 117 8.30 24.96 -9.89
C PRO A 117 8.96 24.89 -8.52
N VAL A 118 8.46 25.64 -7.55
CA VAL A 118 8.98 25.66 -6.17
C VAL A 118 8.78 24.32 -5.49
N LEU A 119 7.61 23.68 -5.65
CA LEU A 119 7.34 22.35 -5.14
C LEU A 119 8.27 21.30 -5.74
N ILE A 120 8.46 21.31 -7.06
CA ILE A 120 9.35 20.35 -7.75
C ILE A 120 10.80 20.55 -7.30
N VAL A 121 11.25 21.81 -7.18
CA VAL A 121 12.60 22.14 -6.68
C VAL A 121 12.76 21.75 -5.21
N SER A 122 11.78 21.98 -4.34
CA SER A 122 11.87 21.59 -2.93
C SER A 122 11.91 20.07 -2.76
N LEU A 123 11.15 19.33 -3.58
CA LEU A 123 11.16 17.87 -3.59
C LEU A 123 12.49 17.32 -4.13
N GLY A 124 13.03 17.96 -5.17
CA GLY A 124 14.35 17.67 -5.73
C GLY A 124 15.47 17.93 -4.72
N LEU A 125 15.44 19.07 -4.04
CA LEU A 125 16.39 19.40 -2.97
C LEU A 125 16.27 18.45 -1.79
N GLY A 126 15.05 18.08 -1.37
CA GLY A 126 14.84 17.10 -0.32
C GLY A 126 15.43 15.73 -0.65
N LYS A 127 15.26 15.26 -1.90
CA LYS A 127 15.89 14.01 -2.36
C LYS A 127 17.40 14.12 -2.53
N ALA A 128 17.90 15.25 -3.03
CA ALA A 128 19.33 15.50 -3.18
C ALA A 128 20.03 15.50 -1.81
N LEU A 129 19.49 16.24 -0.85
CA LEU A 129 19.96 16.26 0.53
C LEU A 129 19.85 14.88 1.17
N GLY A 130 18.72 14.18 1.01
CA GLY A 130 18.56 12.81 1.50
C GLY A 130 19.62 11.86 0.94
N SER A 131 19.94 11.95 -0.36
CA SER A 131 21.01 11.15 -0.98
C SER A 131 22.39 11.53 -0.45
N LEU A 132 22.67 12.82 -0.23
CA LEU A 132 23.94 13.29 0.33
C LEU A 132 24.11 12.87 1.78
N TYR A 133 23.05 12.94 2.59
CA TYR A 133 23.05 12.42 3.95
C TYR A 133 23.27 10.91 3.96
N GLN A 134 22.59 10.16 3.10
CA GLN A 134 22.81 8.71 3.00
C GLN A 134 24.24 8.38 2.57
N LEU A 135 24.83 9.16 1.65
CA LEU A 135 26.21 8.96 1.17
C LEU A 135 27.25 9.36 2.23
N CYS A 136 26.97 10.40 3.03
CA CYS A 136 27.89 10.90 4.05
C CYS A 136 27.79 10.10 5.37
N PHE A 137 26.61 9.57 5.71
CA PHE A 137 26.38 8.79 6.94
C PHE A 137 26.58 7.28 6.75
N CYS A 138 26.64 6.79 5.50
CA CYS A 138 27.02 5.42 5.17
C CYS A 138 28.32 5.38 4.35
N PRO A 139 29.49 5.65 4.96
CA PRO A 139 30.76 5.16 4.46
C PRO A 139 30.98 3.74 5.05
N HIS A 140 30.67 2.72 4.23
CA HIS A 140 30.67 1.26 4.50
C HIS A 140 29.37 0.63 5.00
#